data_AF-A0A960H1D8-F1
#
_entry.id   AF-A0A960H1D8-F1
#
_cell.length_a   1.000
_cell.length_b   1.000
_cell.length_c   1.000
_cell.angle_alpha   90.00
_cell.angle_beta   90.00
_cell.angle_gamma   90.00
#
_symmetry.space_group_name_H-M   'P 1'
#
loop_
_entity.id
_entity.type
_entity.pdbx_description
1 polymer ?
#
loop_
_entity_poly.entity_id
_entity_poly.type
_entity_poly.pdbx_seq_one_letter_code
_entity_poly.pdbx_strand_id
1 'polypeptide(L)'
;MATPTNLIARAFCVACAVVAAGLTLAAAFDLALTGFPDSHFTDYARAVDLPKHVLLWLQAGFAILFVVLAIVPIGVRARTLAGLAAAVALGLTAALHWIGVPWYYGTHLGLDNGIGG
;
A
#
# COMPACT_ATOMS: atom_id res chain seq x y z
N MET A 1 -30.62 13.56 8.65
CA MET A 1 -29.87 12.84 9.71
C MET A 1 -29.15 11.66 9.06
N ALA A 2 -27.86 11.47 9.32
CA ALA A 2 -27.16 10.28 8.85
C ALA A 2 -27.65 9.07 9.65
N THR A 3 -28.06 8.00 8.96
CA THR A 3 -28.41 6.74 9.62
C THR A 3 -27.14 6.14 10.26
N PRO A 4 -27.25 5.39 11.37
CA PRO A 4 -26.10 4.81 12.05
C PRO A 4 -25.23 3.95 11.11
N THR A 5 -25.84 3.21 10.18
CA THR A 5 -25.14 2.42 9.15
C THR A 5 -24.29 3.26 8.20
N ASN A 6 -24.75 4.47 7.87
CA ASN A 6 -23.99 5.42 7.04
C ASN A 6 -22.75 5.94 7.78
N LEU A 7 -22.87 6.22 9.08
CA LEU A 7 -21.75 6.64 9.93
C LEU A 7 -20.69 5.53 10.04
N ILE A 8 -21.12 4.28 10.28
CA ILE A 8 -20.21 3.12 10.33
C ILE A 8 -19.43 2.97 9.02
N ALA A 9 -20.11 3.04 7.87
CA ALA A 9 -19.46 2.93 6.57
C ALA A 9 -18.45 4.06 6.31
N ARG A 10 -18.72 5.28 6.79
CA ARG A 10 -17.78 6.41 6.71
C ARG A 10 -16.58 6.21 7.62
N ALA A 11 -16.81 5.81 8.87
CA ALA A 11 -15.74 5.53 9.83
C ALA A 11 -14.81 4.42 9.31
N PHE A 12 -15.37 3.37 8.70
CA PHE A 12 -14.58 2.34 8.03
C PHE A 12 -13.69 2.92 6.91
N CYS A 13 -14.24 3.77 6.04
CA CYS A 13 -13.44 4.42 4.99
C CYS A 13 -12.31 5.29 5.59
N VAL A 14 -12.59 6.04 6.65
CA VAL A 14 -11.57 6.85 7.34
C VAL A 14 -10.47 5.96 7.94
N ALA A 15 -10.83 4.86 8.60
CA ALA A 15 -9.85 3.92 9.14
C ALA A 15 -8.96 3.32 8.01
N CYS A 16 -9.57 2.90 6.89
CA CYS A 16 -8.82 2.42 5.74
C CYS A 16 -7.92 3.50 5.12
N ALA A 17 -8.34 4.76 5.09
CA ALA A 17 -7.50 5.86 4.63
C ALA A 17 -6.24 6.03 5.49
N VAL A 18 -6.39 5.97 6.82
CA VAL A 18 -5.27 6.04 7.76
C VAL A 18 -4.32 4.86 7.57
N VAL A 19 -4.85 3.65 7.44
CA VAL A 19 -4.03 2.45 7.18
C VAL A 19 -3.29 2.56 5.85
N ALA A 20 -3.96 2.98 4.78
CA ALA A 20 -3.33 3.18 3.46
C ALA A 20 -2.22 4.24 3.51
N ALA A 21 -2.44 5.35 4.22
CA ALA A 21 -1.42 6.39 4.41
C ALA A 21 -0.22 5.86 5.21
N GLY A 22 -0.47 5.09 6.28
CA GLY A 22 0.58 4.45 7.06
C GLY A 22 1.42 3.45 6.25
N LEU A 23 0.76 2.63 5.42
CA LEU A 23 1.44 1.70 4.50
C LEU A 23 2.29 2.46 3.47
N THR A 24 1.73 3.54 2.89
CA THR A 24 2.45 4.40 1.95
C THR A 24 3.70 4.98 2.58
N LEU A 25 3.60 5.48 3.82
CA LEU A 25 4.74 6.01 4.55
C LEU A 25 5.79 4.93 4.84
N ALA A 26 5.38 3.73 5.23
CA ALA A 26 6.29 2.61 5.45
C ALA A 26 7.02 2.20 4.16
N ALA A 27 6.30 2.12 3.04
CA ALA A 27 6.87 1.85 1.71
C ALA A 27 7.84 2.97 1.27
N ALA A 28 7.54 4.23 1.59
CA ALA A 28 8.42 5.35 1.31
C ALA A 28 9.73 5.26 2.12
N PHE A 29 9.66 4.87 3.40
CA PHE A 29 10.85 4.65 4.20
C PHE A 29 11.68 3.46 3.70
N ASP A 30 11.05 2.36 3.31
CA ASP A 30 11.74 1.19 2.72
C ASP A 30 12.56 1.59 1.48
N LEU A 31 11.96 2.38 0.58
CA LEU A 31 12.63 2.89 -0.61
C LEU A 31 13.70 3.96 -0.28
N ALA A 32 13.40 4.91 0.61
CA ALA A 32 14.31 5.99 0.96
C ALA A 32 15.56 5.52 1.71
N LEU A 33 15.47 4.40 2.42
CA LEU A 33 16.58 3.78 3.16
C LEU A 33 17.32 2.70 2.35
N THR A 34 16.96 2.51 1.08
CA THR A 34 17.68 1.58 0.22
C THR A 34 19.13 2.03 0.03
N GLY A 35 20.08 1.14 0.31
CA GLY A 35 21.52 1.43 0.27
C GLY A 35 22.07 2.18 1.50
N PHE A 36 21.26 2.45 2.52
CA PHE A 36 21.79 2.99 3.78
C PHE A 36 22.53 1.88 4.57
N PRO A 37 23.70 2.16 5.19
CA PRO A 37 24.38 3.46 5.33
C PRO A 37 25.50 3.75 4.32
N ASP A 38 25.97 2.76 3.58
CA ASP A 38 27.19 2.83 2.76
C ASP A 38 26.96 3.31 1.31
N SER A 39 25.70 3.61 0.96
CA SER A 39 25.25 3.97 -0.39
C SER A 39 25.48 2.87 -1.44
N HIS A 40 25.58 1.60 -1.01
CA HIS A 40 25.76 0.48 -1.92
C HIS A 40 24.40 -0.05 -2.43
N PHE A 41 24.21 -0.01 -3.75
CA PHE A 41 23.01 -0.53 -4.40
C PHE A 41 23.29 -1.89 -5.04
N THR A 42 22.69 -2.95 -4.50
CA THR A 42 22.76 -4.29 -5.06
C THR A 42 21.95 -4.41 -6.36
N ASP A 43 22.16 -5.48 -7.13
CA ASP A 43 21.36 -5.77 -8.32
C ASP A 43 19.88 -6.00 -7.96
N TYR A 44 19.60 -6.59 -6.78
CA TYR A 44 18.26 -6.67 -6.23
C TYR A 44 17.65 -5.27 -6.05
N ALA A 45 18.38 -4.35 -5.39
CA ALA A 45 17.89 -3.00 -5.11
C ALA A 45 17.47 -2.27 -6.39
N ARG A 46 18.28 -2.40 -7.45
CA ARG A 46 17.96 -1.82 -8.77
C ARG A 46 16.75 -2.50 -9.42
N ALA A 47 16.64 -3.83 -9.30
CA ALA A 47 15.55 -4.58 -9.91
C ALA A 47 14.19 -4.29 -9.25
N VAL A 48 14.16 -4.09 -7.93
CA VAL A 48 12.91 -3.86 -7.19
C VAL A 48 12.47 -2.40 -7.13
N ASP A 49 13.34 -1.45 -7.49
CA ASP A 49 13.08 -0.02 -7.36
C ASP A 49 11.78 0.43 -8.05
N LEU A 50 11.68 0.18 -9.36
CA LEU A 50 10.49 0.56 -10.14
C LEU A 50 9.21 -0.17 -9.66
N PRO A 51 9.19 -1.51 -9.50
CA PRO A 51 8.01 -2.21 -8.98
C PRO A 51 7.54 -1.68 -7.61
N LYS A 52 8.46 -1.44 -6.67
CA LYS A 52 8.11 -0.94 -5.34
C LYS A 52 7.59 0.50 -5.39
N HIS A 53 8.15 1.36 -6.24
CA HIS A 53 7.63 2.71 -6.48
C HIS A 53 6.20 2.69 -7.02
N VAL A 54 5.88 1.83 -7.99
CA VAL A 54 4.51 1.67 -8.50
C VAL A 54 3.55 1.26 -7.38
N LEU A 55 3.94 0.29 -6.55
CA LEU A 55 3.13 -0.17 -5.42
C LEU A 55 2.95 0.91 -4.34
N LEU A 56 3.98 1.72 -4.08
CA LEU A 56 3.89 2.89 -3.19
C LEU A 56 2.83 3.88 -3.70
N TRP A 57 2.90 4.26 -4.98
CA TRP A 57 1.95 5.21 -5.55
C TRP A 57 0.52 4.65 -5.60
N LEU A 58 0.36 3.34 -5.80
CA LEU A 58 -0.94 2.69 -5.66
C LEU A 58 -1.49 2.79 -4.23
N GLN A 59 -0.67 2.54 -3.20
CA GLN A 59 -1.09 2.70 -1.80
C GLN A 59 -1.49 4.15 -1.49
N ALA A 60 -0.73 5.14 -2.01
CA ALA A 60 -1.07 6.56 -1.88
C ALA A 60 -2.42 6.88 -2.56
N GLY A 61 -2.65 6.33 -3.76
CA GLY A 61 -3.91 6.46 -4.48
C GLY A 61 -5.09 5.87 -3.70
N PHE A 62 -4.92 4.71 -3.06
CA PHE A 62 -5.94 4.13 -2.19
C PHE A 62 -6.25 5.01 -0.98
N ALA A 63 -5.25 5.63 -0.36
CA ALA A 63 -5.48 6.56 0.74
C ALA A 63 -6.40 7.72 0.31
N ILE A 64 -6.14 8.32 -0.84
CA ILE A 64 -6.99 9.36 -1.42
C ILE A 64 -8.39 8.81 -1.74
N LEU A 65 -8.49 7.64 -2.35
CA LEU A 65 -9.77 7.00 -2.68
C LEU A 65 -10.65 6.81 -1.44
N PHE A 66 -10.08 6.32 -0.34
CA PHE A 66 -10.82 6.12 0.91
C PHE A 66 -11.31 7.43 1.52
N VAL A 67 -10.50 8.49 1.46
CA VAL A 67 -10.94 9.84 1.87
C VAL A 67 -12.11 10.29 1.02
N VAL A 68 -12.03 10.14 -0.31
CA VAL A 68 -13.11 10.48 -1.24
C VAL A 68 -14.39 9.67 -0.91
N LEU A 69 -14.28 8.37 -0.70
CA LEU A 69 -15.42 7.51 -0.35
C LEU A 69 -16.06 7.94 0.99
N ALA A 70 -15.28 8.43 1.95
CA ALA A 70 -15.79 8.90 3.23
C ALA A 70 -16.65 10.17 3.09
N ILE A 71 -16.26 11.10 2.21
CA ILE A 71 -16.89 12.43 2.10
C ILE A 71 -18.00 12.51 1.05
N VAL A 72 -17.89 11.80 -0.07
CA VAL A 72 -18.82 11.94 -1.20
C VAL A 72 -20.23 11.47 -0.82
N PRO A 73 -21.29 12.19 -1.27
CA PRO A 73 -22.69 11.85 -1.00
C PRO A 73 -23.21 10.69 -1.87
N ILE A 74 -22.62 9.51 -1.72
CA ILE A 74 -23.12 8.25 -2.32
C ILE A 74 -23.97 7.43 -1.34
N GLY A 75 -24.80 6.55 -1.90
CA GLY A 75 -25.62 5.61 -1.12
C GLY A 75 -24.77 4.62 -0.31
N VAL A 76 -25.29 4.19 0.84
CA VAL A 76 -24.54 3.35 1.80
C VAL A 76 -24.04 2.04 1.19
N ARG A 77 -24.86 1.37 0.36
CA ARG A 77 -24.51 0.11 -0.31
C ARG A 77 -23.36 0.29 -1.31
N ALA A 78 -23.38 1.36 -2.09
CA ALA A 78 -22.30 1.66 -3.02
C ALA A 78 -21.00 1.94 -2.26
N ARG A 79 -21.07 2.72 -1.16
CA ARG A 79 -19.91 2.99 -0.31
C ARG A 79 -19.34 1.71 0.32
N THR A 80 -20.18 0.83 0.87
CA THR A 80 -19.69 -0.39 1.50
C THR A 80 -19.03 -1.32 0.49
N LEU A 81 -19.65 -1.55 -0.66
CA LEU A 81 -19.07 -2.41 -1.70
C LEU A 81 -17.75 -1.83 -2.25
N ALA A 82 -17.73 -0.54 -2.56
CA ALA A 82 -16.51 0.13 -3.04
C ALA A 82 -15.41 0.12 -1.97
N GLY A 83 -15.76 0.41 -0.71
CA GLY A 83 -14.84 0.39 0.42
C GLY A 83 -14.24 -0.99 0.66
N LEU A 84 -15.06 -2.06 0.60
CA LEU A 84 -14.58 -3.43 0.75
C LEU A 84 -13.68 -3.85 -0.41
N ALA A 85 -14.08 -3.57 -1.65
CA ALA A 85 -13.27 -3.88 -2.83
C ALA A 85 -11.92 -3.15 -2.79
N ALA A 86 -11.93 -1.86 -2.44
CA ALA A 86 -10.71 -1.07 -2.27
C ALA A 86 -9.84 -1.61 -1.13
N ALA A 87 -10.43 -2.08 -0.03
CA ALA A 87 -9.68 -2.62 1.10
C ALA A 87 -8.97 -3.93 0.74
N VAL A 88 -9.64 -4.81 -0.02
CA VAL A 88 -9.03 -6.03 -0.56
C VAL A 88 -7.89 -5.67 -1.51
N ALA A 89 -8.11 -4.73 -2.44
CA ALA A 89 -7.09 -4.31 -3.38
C ALA A 89 -5.87 -3.66 -2.70
N LEU A 90 -6.08 -2.85 -1.66
CA LEU A 90 -5.01 -2.31 -0.81
C LEU A 90 -4.24 -3.44 -0.12
N GLY A 91 -4.94 -4.42 0.46
CA GLY A 91 -4.31 -5.58 1.09
C GLY A 91 -3.44 -6.39 0.14
N LEU A 92 -3.91 -6.62 -1.09
CA LEU A 92 -3.13 -7.28 -2.14
C LEU A 92 -1.91 -6.45 -2.56
N THR A 93 -2.07 -5.13 -2.71
CA THR A 93 -0.98 -4.21 -3.05
C THR A 93 0.11 -4.23 -1.96
N ALA A 94 -0.29 -4.23 -0.69
CA ALA A 94 0.63 -4.34 0.44
C ALA A 94 1.33 -5.71 0.46
N ALA A 95 0.60 -6.80 0.25
CA ALA A 95 1.17 -8.14 0.18
C ALA A 95 2.18 -8.29 -0.97
N LEU A 96 1.89 -7.71 -2.13
CA LEU A 96 2.84 -7.67 -3.24
C LEU A 96 4.11 -6.88 -2.87
N HIS A 97 3.97 -5.75 -2.19
CA HIS A 97 5.11 -4.91 -1.81
C HIS A 97 6.04 -5.62 -0.82
N TRP A 98 5.48 -6.22 0.24
CA TRP A 98 6.25 -6.78 1.34
C TRP A 98 6.61 -8.27 1.20
N ILE A 99 5.87 -9.01 0.37
CA ILE A 99 6.05 -10.46 0.23
C ILE A 99 6.34 -10.81 -1.23
N GLY A 100 5.49 -10.37 -2.15
CA GLY A 100 5.58 -10.76 -3.57
C GLY A 100 6.87 -10.32 -4.24
N VAL A 101 7.23 -9.04 -4.12
CA VAL A 101 8.45 -8.48 -4.72
C VAL A 101 9.71 -9.10 -4.09
N PRO A 102 9.89 -9.11 -2.76
CA PRO A 102 11.06 -9.76 -2.15
C PRO A 102 11.19 -11.24 -2.49
N TRP A 103 10.08 -11.99 -2.47
CA TRP A 103 10.09 -13.40 -2.83
C TRP A 103 10.49 -13.61 -4.29
N TYR A 104 9.91 -12.84 -5.22
CA TYR A 104 10.18 -13.00 -6.64
C TYR A 104 11.63 -12.63 -7.00
N TYR A 105 12.09 -11.45 -6.58
CA TYR A 105 13.43 -10.99 -6.96
C TYR A 105 14.54 -11.61 -6.10
N GLY A 106 14.32 -11.78 -4.80
CA GLY A 106 15.34 -12.33 -3.90
C GLY A 106 15.39 -13.86 -3.92
N THR A 107 14.24 -14.53 -3.77
CA THR A 107 14.20 -16.00 -3.65
C THR A 107 14.09 -16.70 -5.02
N HIS A 108 13.18 -16.25 -5.88
CA HIS A 108 12.92 -16.93 -7.15
C HIS A 108 13.97 -16.62 -8.22
N LEU A 109 14.38 -15.35 -8.34
CA LEU A 109 15.46 -14.93 -9.25
C LEU A 109 16.85 -15.00 -8.62
N GLY A 110 16.95 -15.17 -7.29
CA GLY A 110 18.23 -15.32 -6.60
C GLY A 110 19.08 -14.05 -6.53
N LEU A 111 18.47 -12.87 -6.67
CA LEU A 111 19.21 -11.62 -6.57
C LEU A 111 19.60 -11.33 -5.12
N ASP A 112 20.88 -11.02 -4.91
CA ASP A 112 21.40 -10.70 -3.59
C ASP A 112 20.80 -9.38 -3.08
N ASN A 113 20.08 -9.46 -1.97
CA ASN A 113 19.45 -8.33 -1.29
C ASN A 113 20.36 -7.70 -0.22
N GLY A 114 21.62 -8.15 -0.11
CA GLY A 114 22.62 -7.65 0.84
C GLY A 114 22.41 -8.13 2.28
N ILE A 115 21.48 -9.06 2.52
CA ILE A 115 21.22 -9.62 3.86
C ILE A 115 22.00 -10.93 4.00
N GLY A 116 23.09 -10.91 4.77
CA GLY A 116 23.86 -12.11 5.14
C GLY A 116 25.26 -12.25 4.53
N GLY A 117 25.82 -11.17 3.98
CA GLY A 117 27.24 -11.06 3.60
C GLY A 117 28.16 -10.75 4.77
#